data_AF-A0A831W9B1-F1
#
_entry.id   AF-A0A831W9B1-F1
#
_cell.length_a   1.000
_cell.length_b   1.000
_cell.length_c   1.000
_cell.angle_alpha   90.00
_cell.angle_beta   90.00
_cell.angle_gamma   90.00
#
_symmetry.space_group_name_H-M   'P 1'
#
loop_
_entity.id
_entity.type
_entity.pdbx_description
1 polymer ?
#
loop_
_entity_poly.entity_id
_entity_poly.type
_entity_poly.pdbx_seq_one_letter_code
_entity_poly.pdbx_strand_id
1 'polypeptide(L)'
;MKGFRITAFWQALIAAVLAYLVFDNAFPPVLPKTLMIQYMIITIIGILLYFAFDDRKWEEFKAPILSTLRDDNKAPLRWFFLIAIPLLAAWVVYGAVKPSYEAPVELRQVHPAPPASLKVYNKTFDLATLENPVRNDILETLAKDRDAGWSKYRESVAAGRDIYYQNCFYCHGDLLDGKGHYAHGFSPQPINFQDPTIIPQLQEAFLFWRITTGGPGLPVEGTPWNSAMPVWHEMLAENDVWNVINFIFDYNGQVPRIWDPEVSKTVSGMKDEVLARRKNIMGRDLYRFRCEVCHGEQGAGDGVAADFMYPRPRDFSLALFKYKTSPGTELPRDEDLFNTIKLGLPGTAMPGWGLQGRALLTDEQIRSLIPVIKGFDITQAWPPEDADEDAFDDDGFYTKTDFRVIKDVEPLNGQIAYSEESIEKGKAAFRKSCSECHGMDGRGNIRSGKKLEDDWGNRIWPRDLTKPWTWRATQSLDTTEKERDETVKAIYTRLSIGIPGTPMPAHRAVEEGNQDPVSLEDRWHIANYVYSLRETTVQPQDGPVVSSRKLEAELPASVDDERWKEAPAVTLHLVPNVI
;
A
#
# COMPACT_ATOMS: atom_id res chain seq x y z
N MET A 1 5.85 71.46 -38.06
CA MET A 1 6.09 70.08 -37.57
C MET A 1 6.04 69.10 -38.74
N LYS A 2 7.16 68.96 -39.46
CA LYS A 2 7.42 67.89 -40.44
C LYS A 2 8.80 67.36 -40.10
N GLY A 3 8.94 66.05 -39.87
CA GLY A 3 10.27 65.41 -39.90
C GLY A 3 10.76 64.65 -38.66
N PHE A 4 9.90 64.12 -37.79
CA PHE A 4 10.36 63.09 -36.84
C PHE A 4 10.24 61.71 -37.50
N ARG A 5 11.31 61.25 -38.18
CA ARG A 5 11.39 59.89 -38.72
C ARG A 5 12.13 59.01 -37.71
N ILE A 6 11.48 57.95 -37.22
CA ILE A 6 12.12 56.93 -36.39
C ILE A 6 13.16 56.21 -37.27
N THR A 7 14.43 56.22 -36.86
CA THR A 7 15.52 55.56 -37.61
C THR A 7 15.32 54.05 -37.68
N ALA A 8 15.87 53.40 -38.70
CA ALA A 8 15.79 51.95 -38.89
C ALA A 8 16.14 51.12 -37.62
N PHE A 9 17.15 51.54 -36.85
CA PHE A 9 17.51 50.89 -35.57
C PHE A 9 16.37 50.88 -34.54
N TRP A 10 15.75 52.03 -34.29
CA TRP A 10 14.64 52.15 -33.35
C TRP A 10 13.37 51.45 -33.86
N GLN A 11 13.15 51.42 -35.17
CA GLN A 11 12.05 50.65 -35.78
C GLN A 11 12.22 49.14 -35.51
N ALA A 12 13.45 48.61 -35.69
CA ALA A 12 13.76 47.22 -35.39
C ALA A 12 13.56 46.88 -33.90
N LEU A 13 14.01 47.76 -33.00
CA LEU A 13 13.84 47.57 -31.56
C LEU A 13 12.36 47.58 -31.16
N ILE A 14 11.58 48.55 -31.65
CA ILE A 14 10.14 48.63 -31.39
C ILE A 14 9.43 47.38 -31.91
N ALA A 15 9.77 46.90 -33.10
CA ALA A 15 9.19 45.68 -33.66
C ALA A 15 9.49 44.44 -32.79
N ALA A 16 10.72 44.30 -32.30
CA ALA A 16 11.10 43.19 -31.43
C ALA A 16 10.37 43.25 -30.07
N VAL A 17 10.26 44.44 -29.46
CA VAL A 17 9.54 44.64 -28.20
C VAL A 17 8.04 44.36 -28.36
N LEU A 18 7.42 44.86 -29.44
CA LEU A 18 6.01 44.57 -29.72
C LEU A 18 5.76 43.09 -29.95
N ALA A 19 6.64 42.41 -30.70
CA ALA A 19 6.52 40.97 -30.90
C ALA A 19 6.62 40.20 -29.58
N TYR A 20 7.55 40.56 -28.70
CA TYR A 20 7.66 39.98 -27.36
C TYR A 20 6.36 40.17 -26.56
N LEU A 21 5.84 41.40 -26.50
CA LEU A 21 4.60 41.70 -25.77
C LEU A 21 3.40 40.92 -26.34
N VAL A 22 3.32 40.76 -27.65
CA VAL A 22 2.29 39.94 -28.30
C VAL A 22 2.42 38.47 -27.92
N PHE A 23 3.62 37.87 -28.02
CA PHE A 23 3.79 36.46 -27.64
C PHE A 23 3.55 36.20 -26.15
N ASP A 24 3.92 37.15 -25.29
CA ASP A 24 3.76 37.06 -23.84
C ASP A 24 2.29 37.23 -23.39
N ASN A 25 1.50 38.07 -24.08
CA ASN A 25 0.17 38.49 -23.59
C ASN A 25 -1.01 38.07 -24.48
N ALA A 26 -0.81 37.75 -25.76
CA ALA A 26 -1.92 37.52 -26.70
C ALA A 26 -2.43 36.07 -26.73
N PHE A 27 -1.70 35.10 -26.17
CA PHE A 27 -2.03 33.67 -26.25
C PHE A 27 -2.19 33.06 -24.84
N PRO A 28 -3.42 32.88 -24.34
CA PRO A 28 -3.71 32.07 -23.15
C PRO A 28 -3.94 30.59 -23.53
N PRO A 29 -3.37 29.61 -22.79
CA PRO A 29 -2.42 29.77 -21.69
C PRO A 29 -1.05 30.30 -22.16
N VAL A 30 -0.35 31.00 -21.28
CA VAL A 30 0.94 31.66 -21.58
C VAL A 30 1.91 30.67 -22.23
N LEU A 31 2.54 31.09 -23.33
CA LEU A 31 3.44 30.24 -24.11
C LEU A 31 4.60 29.70 -23.23
N PRO A 32 4.93 28.39 -23.33
CA PRO A 32 6.12 27.84 -22.68
C PRO A 32 7.38 28.64 -23.05
N LYS A 33 8.25 28.90 -22.07
CA LYS A 33 9.47 29.74 -22.25
C LYS A 33 10.34 29.28 -23.44
N THR A 34 10.44 27.97 -23.66
CA THR A 34 11.21 27.39 -24.78
C THR A 34 10.64 27.77 -26.15
N LEU A 35 9.32 27.72 -26.31
CA LEU A 35 8.64 28.14 -27.55
C LEU A 35 8.73 29.66 -27.75
N MET A 36 8.59 30.43 -26.66
CA MET A 36 8.77 31.88 -26.71
C MET A 36 10.18 32.26 -27.18
N ILE A 37 11.23 31.58 -26.69
CA ILE A 37 12.61 31.78 -27.15
C ILE A 37 12.74 31.47 -28.65
N GLN A 38 12.18 30.35 -29.12
CA GLN A 38 12.22 29.96 -30.53
C GLN A 38 11.53 31.01 -31.43
N TYR A 39 10.33 31.46 -31.08
CA TYR A 39 9.60 32.47 -31.86
C TYR A 39 10.31 33.82 -31.85
N MET A 40 10.89 34.23 -30.73
CA MET A 40 11.68 35.45 -30.64
C MET A 40 12.95 35.38 -31.50
N ILE A 41 13.65 34.23 -31.53
CA ILE A 41 14.81 34.03 -32.41
C ILE A 41 14.40 34.19 -33.88
N ILE A 42 13.35 33.50 -34.31
CA ILE A 42 12.85 33.58 -35.69
C ILE A 42 12.44 35.02 -36.04
N THR A 43 11.76 35.71 -35.12
CA THR A 43 11.31 37.09 -35.31
C THR A 43 12.50 38.05 -35.43
N ILE A 44 13.52 37.93 -34.57
CA ILE A 44 14.72 38.74 -34.63
C ILE A 44 15.47 38.51 -35.94
N ILE A 45 15.62 37.25 -36.37
CA ILE A 45 16.23 36.92 -37.67
C ILE A 45 15.44 37.58 -38.81
N GLY A 46 14.10 37.50 -38.79
CA GLY A 46 13.24 38.14 -39.79
C GLY A 46 13.39 39.66 -39.83
N ILE A 47 13.45 40.32 -38.65
CA ILE A 47 13.68 41.76 -38.54
C ILE A 47 15.06 42.12 -39.13
N LEU A 48 16.11 41.39 -38.76
CA LEU A 48 17.47 41.64 -39.27
C LEU A 48 17.54 41.45 -40.78
N LEU A 49 16.94 40.40 -41.33
CA LEU A 49 16.88 40.15 -42.77
C LEU A 49 16.14 41.28 -43.51
N TYR A 50 15.02 41.77 -42.97
CA TYR A 50 14.26 42.87 -43.57
C TYR A 50 15.10 44.16 -43.70
N PHE A 51 15.87 44.51 -42.66
CA PHE A 51 16.72 45.69 -42.68
C PHE A 51 18.03 45.48 -43.44
N ALA A 52 18.50 44.24 -43.57
CA ALA A 52 19.70 43.89 -44.34
C ALA A 52 19.47 43.80 -45.85
N PHE A 53 18.21 43.74 -46.32
CA PHE A 53 17.87 43.60 -47.74
C PHE A 53 18.04 44.89 -48.55
N ASP A 54 18.09 46.06 -47.91
CA ASP A 54 18.27 47.38 -48.54
C ASP A 54 19.50 48.06 -47.93
N ASP A 55 20.53 48.28 -48.74
CA ASP A 55 21.82 48.84 -48.31
C ASP A 55 21.66 50.16 -47.55
N ARG A 56 20.71 51.01 -47.97
CA ARG A 56 20.46 52.29 -47.29
C ARG A 56 19.86 52.08 -45.91
N LYS A 57 18.89 51.17 -45.78
CA LYS A 57 18.28 50.82 -44.48
C LYS A 57 19.29 50.15 -43.55
N TRP A 58 20.19 49.34 -44.11
CA TRP A 58 21.23 48.67 -43.35
C TRP A 58 22.27 49.65 -42.79
N GLU A 59 22.68 50.64 -43.60
CA GLU A 59 23.54 51.73 -43.12
C GLU A 59 22.84 52.58 -42.04
N GLU A 60 21.56 52.92 -42.24
CA GLU A 60 20.76 53.62 -41.22
C GLU A 60 20.58 52.82 -39.92
N PHE A 61 20.48 51.49 -40.03
CA PHE A 61 20.38 50.58 -38.87
C PHE A 61 21.68 50.52 -38.08
N LYS A 62 22.84 50.44 -38.76
CA LYS A 62 24.15 50.37 -38.11
C LYS A 62 24.64 51.72 -37.59
N ALA A 63 24.18 52.84 -38.17
CA ALA A 63 24.70 54.17 -37.87
C ALA A 63 24.74 54.54 -36.37
N PRO A 64 23.71 54.25 -35.55
CA PRO A 64 23.76 54.53 -34.10
C PRO A 64 24.81 53.69 -33.35
N ILE A 65 24.97 52.42 -33.75
CA ILE A 65 25.92 51.48 -33.16
C ILE A 65 27.35 51.91 -33.51
N LEU A 66 27.61 52.13 -34.80
CA LEU A 66 28.92 52.56 -35.30
C LEU A 66 29.31 53.93 -34.77
N SER A 67 28.35 54.85 -34.65
CA SER A 67 28.59 56.16 -34.02
C SER A 67 29.01 56.02 -32.56
N THR A 68 28.35 55.16 -31.78
CA THR A 68 28.73 54.94 -30.38
C THR A 68 30.12 54.28 -30.25
N LEU A 69 30.47 53.41 -31.18
CA LEU A 69 31.76 52.69 -31.18
C LEU A 69 32.95 53.49 -31.76
N ARG A 70 32.71 54.45 -32.67
CA ARG A 70 33.78 55.14 -33.41
C ARG A 70 33.92 56.63 -33.09
N ASP A 71 32.87 57.30 -32.61
CA ASP A 71 32.90 58.74 -32.31
C ASP A 71 33.56 58.99 -30.95
N ASP A 72 34.66 59.74 -30.94
CA ASP A 72 35.44 60.04 -29.72
C ASP A 72 34.64 60.89 -28.72
N ASN A 73 33.69 61.70 -29.20
CA ASN A 73 32.81 62.50 -28.33
C ASN A 73 31.79 61.63 -27.56
N LYS A 74 31.66 60.34 -27.90
CA LYS A 74 30.74 59.39 -27.26
C LYS A 74 31.44 58.36 -26.37
N ALA A 75 32.72 58.60 -26.02
CA ALA A 75 33.50 57.71 -25.16
C ALA A 75 32.80 57.32 -23.83
N PRO A 76 32.12 58.22 -23.09
CA PRO A 76 31.39 57.83 -21.87
C PRO A 76 30.25 56.83 -22.13
N LEU A 77 29.52 57.02 -23.23
CA LEU A 77 28.43 56.13 -23.63
C LEU A 77 28.95 54.75 -24.07
N ARG A 78 30.10 54.72 -24.74
CA ARG A 78 30.80 53.49 -25.12
C ARG A 78 31.22 52.68 -23.89
N TRP A 79 31.85 53.33 -22.91
CA TRP A 79 32.24 52.70 -21.65
C TRP A 79 31.03 52.21 -20.85
N PHE A 80 29.94 52.97 -20.83
CA PHE A 80 28.69 52.52 -20.22
C PHE A 80 28.22 51.19 -20.82
N PHE A 81 28.12 51.05 -22.14
CA PHE A 81 27.67 49.80 -22.76
C PHE A 81 28.68 48.66 -22.58
N LEU A 82 29.99 48.93 -22.66
CA LEU A 82 31.03 47.91 -22.46
C LEU A 82 31.05 47.33 -21.04
N ILE A 83 30.56 48.06 -20.04
CA ILE A 83 30.44 47.59 -18.65
C ILE A 83 29.03 47.02 -18.39
N ALA A 84 27.99 47.71 -18.86
CA ALA A 84 26.60 47.33 -18.60
C ALA A 84 26.22 46.00 -19.27
N ILE A 85 26.72 45.72 -20.48
CA ILE A 85 26.39 44.48 -21.20
C ILE A 85 26.95 43.25 -20.48
N PRO A 86 28.25 43.19 -20.08
CA PRO A 86 28.76 42.09 -19.27
C PRO A 86 28.08 41.95 -17.91
N LEU A 87 27.77 43.06 -17.22
CA LEU A 87 27.06 43.02 -15.94
C LEU A 87 25.63 42.47 -16.08
N LEU A 88 24.92 42.88 -17.13
CA LEU A 88 23.59 42.36 -17.43
C LEU A 88 23.67 40.87 -17.76
N ALA A 89 24.64 40.44 -18.59
CA ALA A 89 24.86 39.04 -18.90
C ALA A 89 25.17 38.23 -17.62
N ALA A 90 26.04 38.76 -16.74
CA ALA A 90 26.35 38.13 -15.46
C ALA A 90 25.12 38.03 -14.55
N TRP A 91 24.27 39.07 -14.49
CA TRP A 91 23.04 39.06 -13.72
C TRP A 91 22.03 38.03 -14.25
N VAL A 92 21.84 37.96 -15.57
CA VAL A 92 20.96 36.97 -16.22
C VAL A 92 21.47 35.55 -15.96
N VAL A 93 22.77 35.29 -16.14
CA VAL A 93 23.37 33.98 -15.90
C VAL A 93 23.28 33.60 -14.42
N TYR A 94 23.55 34.54 -13.50
CA TYR A 94 23.38 34.31 -12.08
C TYR A 94 21.93 33.94 -11.74
N GLY A 95 20.94 34.66 -12.29
CA GLY A 95 19.53 34.32 -12.12
C GLY A 95 19.16 32.95 -12.68
N ALA A 96 19.78 32.52 -13.78
CA ALA A 96 19.54 31.22 -14.40
C ALA A 96 20.22 30.05 -13.68
N VAL A 97 21.38 30.28 -13.05
CA VAL A 97 22.21 29.23 -12.42
C VAL A 97 22.05 29.19 -10.89
N LYS A 98 21.52 30.25 -10.27
CA LYS A 98 21.29 30.28 -8.82
C LYS A 98 20.38 29.11 -8.41
N PRO A 99 20.78 28.30 -7.41
CA PRO A 99 19.96 27.21 -6.91
C PRO A 99 18.59 27.72 -6.45
N SER A 100 17.53 27.06 -6.91
CA SER A 100 16.16 27.25 -6.40
C SER A 100 15.85 26.17 -5.37
N TYR A 101 15.14 26.56 -4.30
CA TYR A 101 14.56 25.63 -3.33
C TYR A 101 13.15 25.19 -3.73
N GLU A 102 12.60 25.73 -4.82
CA GLU A 102 11.31 25.30 -5.37
C GLU A 102 11.50 23.99 -6.13
N ALA A 103 10.60 23.03 -5.89
CA ALA A 103 10.60 21.77 -6.59
C ALA A 103 10.41 22.02 -8.11
N PRO A 104 11.14 21.30 -8.99
CA PRO A 104 10.94 21.43 -10.43
C PRO A 104 9.48 21.17 -10.80
N VAL A 105 8.88 22.08 -11.57
CA VAL A 105 7.56 21.90 -12.20
C VAL A 105 7.73 21.05 -13.45
N GLU A 106 8.18 19.81 -13.28
CA GLU A 106 8.11 18.82 -14.35
C GLU A 106 6.75 18.13 -14.30
N LEU A 107 6.16 17.88 -15.48
CA LEU A 107 4.98 17.03 -15.65
C LEU A 107 5.40 15.59 -15.35
N ARG A 108 5.35 15.22 -14.08
CA ARG A 108 5.73 13.89 -13.57
C ARG A 108 4.71 12.87 -14.08
N GLN A 109 5.14 11.89 -14.87
CA GLN A 109 4.27 10.83 -15.38
C GLN A 109 4.39 9.58 -14.50
N VAL A 110 3.30 9.21 -13.83
CA VAL A 110 3.22 8.02 -12.97
C VAL A 110 3.19 6.71 -13.80
N HIS A 111 2.83 6.81 -15.09
CA HIS A 111 2.83 5.70 -16.05
C HIS A 111 3.64 6.09 -17.29
N PRO A 112 4.97 5.89 -17.28
CA PRO A 112 5.77 6.13 -18.47
C PRO A 112 5.35 5.18 -19.59
N ALA A 113 5.43 5.67 -20.83
CA ALA A 113 5.18 4.83 -21.99
C ALA A 113 6.17 3.65 -22.03
N PRO A 114 5.72 2.44 -22.39
CA PRO A 114 6.61 1.31 -22.55
C PRO A 114 7.62 1.57 -23.68
N PRO A 115 8.86 1.04 -23.58
CA PRO A 115 9.80 1.09 -24.69
C PRO A 115 9.25 0.30 -25.90
N ALA A 116 9.78 0.57 -27.10
CA ALA A 116 9.36 -0.19 -28.29
C ALA A 116 9.76 -1.69 -28.21
N SER A 117 10.90 -1.99 -27.57
CA SER A 117 11.38 -3.36 -27.39
C SER A 117 11.94 -3.60 -26.00
N LEU A 118 11.92 -4.86 -25.58
CA LEU A 118 12.37 -5.34 -24.28
C LEU A 118 13.32 -6.52 -24.46
N LYS A 119 14.52 -6.44 -23.87
CA LYS A 119 15.49 -7.54 -23.89
C LYS A 119 15.56 -8.24 -22.53
N VAL A 120 14.93 -9.39 -22.42
CA VAL A 120 14.89 -10.24 -21.21
C VAL A 120 14.91 -11.71 -21.62
N TYR A 121 15.26 -12.63 -20.71
CA TYR A 121 15.34 -14.07 -20.99
C TYR A 121 16.18 -14.45 -22.23
N ASN A 122 17.25 -13.70 -22.51
CA ASN A 122 18.08 -13.83 -23.71
C ASN A 122 17.32 -13.68 -25.05
N LYS A 123 16.14 -13.04 -25.03
CA LYS A 123 15.32 -12.75 -26.20
C LYS A 123 15.05 -11.25 -26.28
N THR A 124 14.65 -10.79 -27.47
CA THR A 124 14.14 -9.44 -27.68
C THR A 124 12.66 -9.54 -28.02
N PHE A 125 11.83 -8.89 -27.22
CA PHE A 125 10.38 -8.81 -27.39
C PHE A 125 10.01 -7.45 -28.00
N ASP A 126 9.11 -7.45 -28.98
CA ASP A 126 8.44 -6.24 -29.47
C ASP A 126 7.17 -6.03 -28.63
N LEU A 127 7.16 -4.98 -27.79
CA LEU A 127 6.05 -4.75 -26.86
C LEU A 127 4.77 -4.28 -27.56
N ALA A 128 4.85 -3.83 -28.82
CA ALA A 128 3.67 -3.43 -29.59
C ALA A 128 2.86 -4.64 -30.08
N THR A 129 3.53 -5.77 -30.32
CA THR A 129 2.93 -7.00 -30.85
C THR A 129 2.99 -8.19 -29.89
N LEU A 130 3.57 -8.01 -28.70
CA LEU A 130 3.69 -9.08 -27.72
C LEU A 130 2.31 -9.50 -27.20
N GLU A 131 2.00 -10.78 -27.38
CA GLU A 131 0.82 -11.41 -26.79
C GLU A 131 1.20 -12.41 -25.71
N ASN A 132 0.28 -12.68 -24.80
CA ASN A 132 0.45 -13.68 -23.76
C ASN A 132 0.40 -15.11 -24.36
N PRO A 133 1.53 -15.84 -24.41
CA PRO A 133 1.59 -17.17 -25.00
C PRO A 133 0.79 -18.20 -24.19
N VAL A 134 0.72 -18.04 -22.87
CA VAL A 134 -0.05 -18.94 -21.98
C VAL A 134 -1.55 -18.77 -22.24
N ARG A 135 -2.03 -17.53 -22.37
CA ARG A 135 -3.42 -17.25 -22.74
C ARG A 135 -3.74 -17.84 -24.11
N ASN A 136 -2.87 -17.69 -25.09
CA ASN A 136 -3.09 -18.23 -26.43
C ASN A 136 -3.20 -19.77 -26.43
N ASP A 137 -2.32 -20.48 -25.72
CA ASP A 137 -2.41 -21.94 -25.56
C ASP A 137 -3.71 -22.40 -24.86
N ILE A 138 -4.15 -21.65 -23.84
CA ILE A 138 -5.45 -21.89 -23.18
C ILE A 138 -6.60 -21.76 -24.19
N LEU A 139 -6.63 -20.67 -24.97
CA LEU A 139 -7.71 -20.42 -25.93
C LEU A 139 -7.71 -21.45 -27.07
N GLU A 140 -6.53 -21.83 -27.58
CA GLU A 140 -6.41 -22.87 -28.59
C GLU A 140 -6.88 -24.23 -28.08
N THR A 141 -6.56 -24.56 -26.82
CA THR A 141 -7.01 -25.79 -26.17
C THR A 141 -8.52 -25.73 -25.96
N LEU A 142 -9.05 -24.62 -25.44
CA LEU A 142 -10.48 -24.40 -25.20
C LEU A 142 -11.33 -24.55 -26.46
N ALA A 143 -10.80 -24.12 -27.62
CA ALA A 143 -11.46 -24.25 -28.92
C ALA A 143 -11.55 -25.71 -29.39
N LYS A 144 -10.63 -26.58 -28.96
CA LYS A 144 -10.58 -28.01 -29.32
C LYS A 144 -11.31 -28.89 -28.30
N ASP A 145 -11.09 -28.60 -27.02
CA ASP A 145 -11.64 -29.30 -25.87
C ASP A 145 -11.89 -28.29 -24.74
N ARG A 146 -13.18 -28.11 -24.43
CA ARG A 146 -13.65 -27.14 -23.44
C ARG A 146 -13.13 -27.46 -22.04
N ASP A 147 -13.16 -28.73 -21.62
CA ASP A 147 -12.81 -29.11 -20.25
C ASP A 147 -11.29 -29.04 -20.05
N ALA A 148 -10.52 -29.48 -21.05
CA ALA A 148 -9.06 -29.34 -21.03
C ALA A 148 -8.62 -27.87 -21.02
N GLY A 149 -9.28 -27.00 -21.80
CA GLY A 149 -9.01 -25.56 -21.80
C GLY A 149 -9.28 -24.90 -20.44
N TRP A 150 -10.41 -25.25 -19.81
CA TRP A 150 -10.71 -24.78 -18.46
C TRP A 150 -9.77 -25.35 -17.38
N SER A 151 -9.25 -26.57 -17.55
CA SER A 151 -8.22 -27.12 -16.65
C SER A 151 -6.94 -26.30 -16.75
N LYS A 152 -6.42 -26.09 -17.96
CA LYS A 152 -5.23 -25.25 -18.19
C LYS A 152 -5.38 -23.84 -17.64
N TYR A 153 -6.57 -23.24 -17.81
CA TYR A 153 -6.85 -21.93 -17.23
C TYR A 153 -6.72 -21.93 -15.70
N ARG A 154 -7.35 -22.90 -15.02
CA ARG A 154 -7.27 -23.01 -13.56
C ARG A 154 -5.85 -23.29 -13.09
N GLU A 155 -5.10 -24.13 -13.79
CA GLU A 155 -3.70 -24.43 -13.51
C GLU A 155 -2.82 -23.18 -13.64
N SER A 156 -2.99 -22.40 -14.71
CA SER A 156 -2.27 -21.13 -14.92
C SER A 156 -2.57 -20.11 -13.83
N VAL A 157 -3.85 -19.95 -13.46
CA VAL A 157 -4.29 -19.05 -12.39
C VAL A 157 -3.76 -19.50 -11.03
N ALA A 158 -3.79 -20.80 -10.73
CA ALA A 158 -3.25 -21.36 -9.48
C ALA A 158 -1.73 -21.18 -9.38
N ALA A 159 -1.00 -21.45 -10.46
CA ALA A 159 0.44 -21.20 -10.52
C ALA A 159 0.75 -19.72 -10.30
N GLY A 160 0.01 -18.82 -10.95
CA GLY A 160 0.15 -17.37 -10.79
C GLY A 160 -0.17 -16.89 -9.38
N ARG A 161 -1.21 -17.45 -8.74
CA ARG A 161 -1.56 -17.22 -7.34
C ARG A 161 -0.40 -17.57 -6.42
N ASP A 162 0.16 -18.76 -6.57
CA ASP A 162 1.20 -19.26 -5.67
C ASP A 162 2.46 -18.38 -5.78
N ILE A 163 2.88 -18.03 -7.00
CA ILE A 163 3.99 -17.10 -7.23
C ILE A 163 3.70 -15.73 -6.61
N TYR A 164 2.47 -15.20 -6.78
CA TYR A 164 2.09 -13.91 -6.22
C TYR A 164 2.18 -13.89 -4.69
N TYR A 165 1.69 -14.93 -4.01
CA TYR A 165 1.74 -15.01 -2.55
C TYR A 165 3.10 -15.45 -1.99
N GLN A 166 4.02 -15.92 -2.84
CA GLN A 166 5.41 -16.11 -2.44
C GLN A 166 6.23 -14.82 -2.54
N ASN A 167 5.86 -13.90 -3.44
CA ASN A 167 6.76 -12.83 -3.90
C ASN A 167 6.16 -11.42 -3.88
N CYS A 168 4.90 -11.26 -4.25
CA CYS A 168 4.31 -9.96 -4.62
C CYS A 168 3.39 -9.37 -3.55
N PHE A 169 2.70 -10.22 -2.78
CA PHE A 169 1.65 -9.80 -1.83
C PHE A 169 2.16 -8.86 -0.72
N TYR A 170 3.44 -8.95 -0.35
CA TYR A 170 4.06 -8.08 0.66
C TYR A 170 3.94 -6.58 0.34
N CYS A 171 3.97 -6.25 -0.96
CA CYS A 171 3.82 -4.88 -1.44
C CYS A 171 2.40 -4.67 -1.97
N HIS A 172 1.89 -5.59 -2.77
CA HIS A 172 0.63 -5.42 -3.49
C HIS A 172 -0.63 -5.82 -2.70
N GLY A 173 -0.47 -6.43 -1.52
CA GLY A 173 -1.55 -6.79 -0.59
C GLY A 173 -2.19 -8.15 -0.86
N ASP A 174 -2.68 -8.80 0.21
CA ASP A 174 -3.42 -10.07 0.10
C ASP A 174 -4.69 -9.96 -0.74
N LEU A 175 -5.22 -8.73 -0.86
CA LEU A 175 -6.38 -8.39 -1.68
C LEU A 175 -6.01 -7.83 -3.06
N LEU A 176 -4.73 -7.71 -3.41
CA LEU A 176 -4.26 -7.01 -4.61
C LEU A 176 -4.64 -5.50 -4.63
N ASP A 177 -4.86 -4.90 -3.45
CA ASP A 177 -5.34 -3.52 -3.29
C ASP A 177 -4.22 -2.48 -3.15
N GLY A 178 -2.95 -2.90 -3.32
CA GLY A 178 -1.79 -2.05 -3.13
C GLY A 178 -1.47 -1.75 -1.66
N LYS A 179 -2.11 -2.45 -0.71
CA LYS A 179 -1.95 -2.23 0.74
C LYS A 179 -1.26 -3.40 1.43
N GLY A 180 -0.22 -3.95 0.80
CA GLY A 180 0.62 -4.97 1.41
C GLY A 180 1.34 -4.48 2.66
N HIS A 181 1.91 -5.41 3.43
CA HIS A 181 2.60 -5.16 4.70
C HIS A 181 3.66 -4.08 4.62
N TYR A 182 4.30 -3.90 3.47
CA TYR A 182 5.34 -2.88 3.26
C TYR A 182 4.91 -1.73 2.35
N ALA A 183 3.68 -1.72 1.84
CA ALA A 183 3.21 -0.72 0.87
C ALA A 183 3.46 0.72 1.33
N HIS A 184 3.14 1.01 2.60
CA HIS A 184 3.28 2.33 3.22
C HIS A 184 4.72 2.89 3.22
N GLY A 185 5.73 2.04 3.06
CA GLY A 185 7.13 2.46 3.00
C GLY A 185 7.61 2.92 1.61
N PHE A 186 6.78 2.76 0.57
CA PHE A 186 7.19 3.06 -0.80
C PHE A 186 6.55 4.34 -1.34
N SER A 187 7.32 5.05 -2.17
CA SER A 187 6.86 6.22 -2.91
C SER A 187 7.42 6.14 -4.33
N PRO A 188 6.61 5.85 -5.36
CA PRO A 188 5.15 5.73 -5.33
C PRO A 188 4.67 4.46 -4.59
N GLN A 189 3.42 4.50 -4.10
CA GLN A 189 2.77 3.34 -3.51
C GLN A 189 2.61 2.21 -4.56
N PRO A 190 2.64 0.94 -4.14
CA PRO A 190 2.30 -0.18 -5.02
C PRO A 190 0.91 0.01 -5.65
N ILE A 191 0.78 -0.42 -6.90
CA ILE A 191 -0.47 -0.25 -7.65
C ILE A 191 -1.62 -1.02 -6.99
N ASN A 192 -2.79 -0.39 -6.92
CA ASN A 192 -4.05 -1.02 -6.56
C ASN A 192 -4.64 -1.70 -7.80
N PHE A 193 -4.57 -3.03 -7.86
CA PHE A 193 -5.09 -3.79 -9.00
C PHE A 193 -6.62 -3.91 -9.00
N GLN A 194 -7.28 -3.62 -7.88
CA GLN A 194 -8.75 -3.59 -7.81
C GLN A 194 -9.36 -2.33 -8.43
N ASP A 195 -8.56 -1.32 -8.79
CA ASP A 195 -9.07 -0.11 -9.43
C ASP A 195 -9.59 -0.42 -10.85
N PRO A 196 -10.92 -0.33 -11.09
CA PRO A 196 -11.50 -0.67 -12.37
C PRO A 196 -11.16 0.35 -13.47
N THR A 197 -10.56 1.49 -13.12
CA THR A 197 -10.16 2.53 -14.07
C THR A 197 -8.73 2.34 -14.60
N ILE A 198 -7.92 1.53 -13.90
CA ILE A 198 -6.50 1.35 -14.23
C ILE A 198 -6.29 0.03 -14.97
N ILE A 199 -6.53 -1.10 -14.31
CA ILE A 199 -6.09 -2.41 -14.82
C ILE A 199 -6.70 -2.81 -16.17
N PRO A 200 -8.01 -2.62 -16.41
CA PRO A 200 -8.62 -2.97 -17.69
C PRO A 200 -8.10 -2.16 -18.88
N GLN A 201 -7.44 -1.02 -18.64
CA GLN A 201 -6.87 -0.18 -19.69
C GLN A 201 -5.49 -0.66 -20.16
N LEU A 202 -4.84 -1.54 -19.38
CA LEU A 202 -3.50 -2.02 -19.64
C LEU A 202 -3.51 -3.29 -20.51
N GLN A 203 -2.51 -3.38 -21.38
CA GLN A 203 -2.23 -4.61 -22.13
C GLN A 203 -1.38 -5.56 -21.31
N GLU A 204 -1.48 -6.86 -21.57
CA GLU A 204 -0.64 -7.88 -20.91
C GLU A 204 0.85 -7.62 -21.16
N ALA A 205 1.23 -7.16 -22.35
CA ALA A 205 2.61 -6.78 -22.69
C ALA A 205 3.17 -5.68 -21.78
N PHE A 206 2.33 -4.72 -21.38
CA PHE A 206 2.74 -3.67 -20.45
C PHE A 206 3.03 -4.26 -19.06
N LEU A 207 2.16 -5.13 -18.56
CA LEU A 207 2.39 -5.80 -17.26
C LEU A 207 3.60 -6.72 -17.33
N PHE A 208 3.81 -7.44 -18.43
CA PHE A 208 5.00 -8.27 -18.64
C PHE A 208 6.27 -7.43 -18.56
N TRP A 209 6.31 -6.28 -19.22
CA TRP A 209 7.42 -5.34 -19.11
C TRP A 209 7.63 -4.87 -17.66
N ARG A 210 6.58 -4.37 -17.00
CA ARG A 210 6.69 -3.86 -15.62
C ARG A 210 7.15 -4.93 -14.64
N ILE A 211 6.63 -6.15 -14.74
CA ILE A 211 7.01 -7.26 -13.86
C ILE A 211 8.44 -7.70 -14.15
N THR A 212 8.81 -7.89 -15.42
CA THR A 212 10.16 -8.37 -15.74
C THR A 212 11.24 -7.38 -15.34
N THR A 213 11.09 -6.09 -15.65
CA THR A 213 12.16 -5.10 -15.43
C THR A 213 12.09 -4.38 -14.08
N GLY A 214 10.93 -4.36 -13.42
CA GLY A 214 10.76 -3.65 -12.16
C GLY A 214 11.00 -2.13 -12.26
N GLY A 215 11.59 -1.57 -11.20
CA GLY A 215 11.98 -0.16 -11.09
C GLY A 215 13.19 0.28 -11.93
N PRO A 216 14.28 -0.50 -11.99
CA PRO A 216 15.45 -0.14 -12.79
C PRO A 216 15.12 0.00 -14.30
N GLY A 217 15.71 1.00 -14.96
CA GLY A 217 15.54 1.21 -16.40
C GLY A 217 14.26 1.95 -16.81
N LEU A 218 13.53 2.55 -15.85
CA LEU A 218 12.44 3.47 -16.17
C LEU A 218 12.93 4.73 -16.93
N PRO A 219 12.14 5.25 -17.88
CA PRO A 219 12.45 6.50 -18.56
C PRO A 219 12.64 7.68 -17.59
N VAL A 220 13.41 8.69 -17.98
CA VAL A 220 13.74 9.85 -17.11
C VAL A 220 12.46 10.58 -16.66
N GLU A 221 11.40 10.56 -17.46
CA GLU A 221 10.08 11.11 -17.16
C GLU A 221 9.39 10.45 -15.94
N GLY A 222 9.82 9.24 -15.57
CA GLY A 222 9.37 8.52 -14.37
C GLY A 222 10.13 8.90 -13.10
N THR A 223 11.21 9.67 -13.19
CA THR A 223 11.98 10.12 -12.02
C THR A 223 11.26 11.28 -11.30
N PRO A 224 11.30 11.39 -9.95
CA PRO A 224 12.00 10.53 -8.98
C PRO A 224 11.17 9.31 -8.53
N TRP A 225 10.02 9.02 -9.14
CA TRP A 225 9.10 7.93 -8.78
C TRP A 225 9.60 6.55 -9.26
N ASN A 226 10.88 6.25 -9.04
CA ASN A 226 11.44 4.95 -9.34
C ASN A 226 10.76 3.91 -8.45
N SER A 227 9.98 3.04 -9.08
CA SER A 227 9.27 1.96 -8.38
C SER A 227 10.26 1.10 -7.59
N ALA A 228 9.88 0.69 -6.38
CA ALA A 228 10.64 -0.28 -5.59
C ALA A 228 10.46 -1.74 -6.09
N MET A 229 9.80 -1.93 -7.23
CA MET A 229 9.53 -3.26 -7.78
C MET A 229 10.85 -3.95 -8.21
N PRO A 230 11.12 -5.18 -7.73
CA PRO A 230 12.30 -5.94 -8.13
C PRO A 230 12.32 -6.32 -9.62
N VAL A 231 13.50 -6.69 -10.11
CA VAL A 231 13.71 -7.20 -11.49
C VAL A 231 13.37 -8.69 -11.53
N TRP A 232 12.10 -9.03 -11.74
CA TRP A 232 11.64 -10.42 -11.58
C TRP A 232 12.15 -11.40 -12.63
N HIS A 233 12.60 -10.95 -13.81
CA HIS A 233 13.11 -11.88 -14.83
C HIS A 233 14.41 -12.59 -14.43
N GLU A 234 15.06 -12.17 -13.35
CA GLU A 234 16.24 -12.84 -12.79
C GLU A 234 15.87 -13.96 -11.80
N MET A 235 14.62 -13.97 -11.32
CA MET A 235 14.14 -14.88 -10.26
C MET A 235 12.98 -15.77 -10.74
N LEU A 236 12.20 -15.33 -11.71
CA LEU A 236 11.03 -16.03 -12.24
C LEU A 236 11.26 -16.47 -13.69
N ALA A 237 10.65 -17.59 -14.08
CA ALA A 237 10.62 -17.98 -15.48
C ALA A 237 9.65 -17.10 -16.29
N GLU A 238 9.81 -17.09 -17.62
CA GLU A 238 8.92 -16.35 -18.52
C GLU A 238 7.44 -16.74 -18.32
N ASN A 239 7.15 -18.04 -18.24
CA ASN A 239 5.78 -18.55 -18.03
C ASN A 239 5.22 -18.17 -16.65
N ASP A 240 6.07 -18.05 -15.63
CA ASP A 240 5.65 -17.66 -14.29
C ASP A 240 5.13 -16.22 -14.29
N VAL A 241 5.80 -15.31 -15.01
CA VAL A 241 5.33 -13.93 -15.18
C VAL A 241 3.97 -13.90 -15.89
N TRP A 242 3.78 -14.69 -16.94
CA TRP A 242 2.49 -14.77 -17.63
C TRP A 242 1.37 -15.36 -16.75
N ASN A 243 1.68 -16.38 -15.95
CA ASN A 243 0.75 -16.96 -14.98
C ASN A 243 0.33 -15.92 -13.92
N VAL A 244 1.27 -15.12 -13.41
CA VAL A 244 0.97 -14.02 -12.47
C VAL A 244 0.05 -12.99 -13.12
N ILE A 245 0.29 -12.62 -14.39
CA ILE A 245 -0.58 -11.69 -15.13
C ILE A 245 -2.01 -12.26 -15.25
N ASN A 246 -2.14 -13.55 -15.62
CA ASN A 246 -3.42 -14.23 -15.68
C ASN A 246 -4.14 -14.20 -14.33
N PHE A 247 -3.42 -14.50 -13.24
CA PHE A 247 -3.95 -14.43 -11.88
C PHE A 247 -4.41 -13.02 -11.49
N ILE A 248 -3.64 -11.96 -11.81
CA ILE A 248 -4.02 -10.58 -11.50
C ILE A 248 -5.34 -10.21 -12.17
N PHE A 249 -5.51 -10.51 -13.46
CA PHE A 249 -6.76 -10.24 -14.17
C PHE A 249 -7.91 -11.10 -13.63
N ASP A 250 -7.66 -12.40 -13.44
CA ASP A 250 -8.63 -13.34 -12.90
C ASP A 250 -9.12 -12.91 -11.51
N TYR A 251 -8.23 -12.65 -10.55
CA TYR A 251 -8.58 -12.29 -9.17
C TYR A 251 -9.52 -11.07 -9.11
N ASN A 252 -9.24 -10.06 -9.94
CA ASN A 252 -9.99 -8.80 -10.00
C ASN A 252 -11.25 -8.88 -10.86
N GLY A 253 -11.50 -10.02 -11.53
CA GLY A 253 -12.64 -10.17 -12.43
C GLY A 253 -12.57 -9.23 -13.63
N GLN A 254 -11.36 -8.92 -14.09
CA GLN A 254 -11.09 -8.02 -15.22
C GLN A 254 -10.46 -8.79 -16.38
N VAL A 255 -10.40 -8.15 -17.55
CA VAL A 255 -9.70 -8.66 -18.72
C VAL A 255 -8.73 -7.61 -19.22
N PRO A 256 -7.59 -8.02 -19.81
CA PRO A 256 -6.66 -7.08 -20.41
C PRO A 256 -7.29 -6.37 -21.61
N ARG A 257 -6.69 -5.23 -21.98
CA ARG A 257 -6.99 -4.59 -23.26
C ARG A 257 -6.49 -5.47 -24.41
N ILE A 258 -7.41 -6.04 -25.18
CA ILE A 258 -7.14 -6.89 -26.35
C ILE A 258 -7.68 -6.20 -27.61
N TRP A 259 -6.85 -6.11 -28.66
CA TRP A 259 -7.22 -5.47 -29.92
C TRP A 259 -7.95 -6.39 -30.89
N ASP A 260 -7.63 -7.69 -30.87
CA ASP A 260 -8.34 -8.69 -31.66
C ASP A 260 -9.78 -8.85 -31.13
N PRO A 261 -10.82 -8.56 -31.94
CA PRO A 261 -12.20 -8.63 -31.49
C PRO A 261 -12.68 -10.04 -31.08
N GLU A 262 -12.22 -11.09 -31.77
CA GLU A 262 -12.64 -12.47 -31.51
C GLU A 262 -11.99 -13.01 -30.22
N VAL A 263 -10.71 -12.70 -30.03
CA VAL A 263 -10.01 -13.01 -28.77
C VAL A 263 -10.65 -12.24 -27.61
N SER A 264 -10.89 -10.93 -27.79
CA SER A 264 -11.51 -10.08 -26.78
C SER A 264 -12.89 -10.60 -26.36
N LYS A 265 -13.72 -11.02 -27.32
CA LYS A 265 -15.02 -11.62 -27.08
C LYS A 265 -14.92 -12.94 -26.30
N THR A 266 -13.98 -13.81 -26.66
CA THR A 266 -13.79 -15.11 -26.01
C THR A 266 -13.32 -14.93 -24.57
N VAL A 267 -12.31 -14.10 -24.34
CA VAL A 267 -11.76 -13.83 -23.00
C VAL A 267 -12.79 -13.13 -22.11
N SER A 268 -13.58 -12.21 -22.66
CA SER A 268 -14.69 -11.58 -21.93
C SER A 268 -15.76 -12.60 -21.53
N GLY A 269 -16.11 -13.55 -22.41
CA GLY A 269 -17.04 -14.63 -22.10
C GLY A 269 -16.52 -15.58 -21.01
N MET A 270 -15.21 -15.89 -21.02
CA MET A 270 -14.59 -16.64 -19.93
C MET A 270 -14.68 -15.91 -18.59
N LYS A 271 -14.38 -14.59 -18.57
CA LYS A 271 -14.52 -13.75 -17.38
C LYS A 271 -15.96 -13.79 -16.85
N ASP A 272 -16.96 -13.65 -17.71
CA ASP A 272 -18.37 -13.69 -17.29
C ASP A 272 -18.75 -15.05 -16.67
N GLU A 273 -18.25 -16.17 -17.22
CA GLU A 273 -18.44 -17.50 -16.65
C GLU A 273 -17.74 -17.66 -15.28
N VAL A 274 -16.51 -17.16 -15.15
CA VAL A 274 -15.77 -17.16 -13.87
C VAL A 274 -16.53 -16.36 -12.81
N LEU A 275 -16.99 -15.15 -13.14
CA LEU A 275 -17.76 -14.29 -12.24
C LEU A 275 -19.10 -14.94 -11.84
N ALA A 276 -19.79 -15.57 -12.78
CA ALA A 276 -21.03 -16.29 -12.50
C ALA A 276 -20.81 -17.44 -11.50
N ARG A 277 -19.73 -18.21 -11.67
CA ARG A 277 -19.35 -19.28 -10.72
C ARG A 277 -19.01 -18.71 -9.34
N ARG A 278 -18.23 -17.63 -9.28
CA ARG A 278 -17.80 -17.00 -8.01
C ARG A 278 -18.92 -16.35 -7.23
N LYS A 279 -19.94 -15.81 -7.92
CA LYS A 279 -21.07 -15.16 -7.25
C LYS A 279 -21.76 -16.07 -6.22
N ASN A 280 -21.80 -17.37 -6.50
CA ASN A 280 -22.46 -18.37 -5.67
C ASN A 280 -21.49 -19.34 -5.00
N ILE A 281 -20.18 -19.05 -5.03
CA ILE A 281 -19.18 -19.92 -4.39
C ILE A 281 -19.34 -19.80 -2.87
N MET A 282 -19.44 -20.95 -2.20
CA MET A 282 -19.70 -21.08 -0.77
C MET A 282 -18.88 -22.23 -0.20
N GLY A 283 -18.79 -22.31 1.13
CA GLY A 283 -18.25 -23.47 1.83
C GLY A 283 -16.82 -23.82 1.41
N ARG A 284 -16.57 -25.12 1.20
CA ARG A 284 -15.21 -25.63 0.93
C ARG A 284 -14.64 -25.07 -0.38
N ASP A 285 -15.45 -24.84 -1.40
CA ASP A 285 -14.96 -24.24 -2.65
C ASP A 285 -14.51 -22.79 -2.45
N LEU A 286 -15.24 -22.02 -1.63
CA LEU A 286 -14.82 -20.66 -1.28
C LEU A 286 -13.54 -20.68 -0.44
N TYR A 287 -13.41 -21.64 0.48
CA TYR A 287 -12.18 -21.83 1.26
C TYR A 287 -10.97 -22.12 0.36
N ARG A 288 -11.10 -23.08 -0.57
CA ARG A 288 -10.05 -23.40 -1.56
C ARG A 288 -9.67 -22.18 -2.40
N PHE A 289 -10.67 -21.37 -2.76
CA PHE A 289 -10.47 -20.20 -3.59
C PHE A 289 -9.76 -19.04 -2.89
N ARG A 290 -10.01 -18.81 -1.59
CA ARG A 290 -9.51 -17.60 -0.87
C ARG A 290 -8.60 -17.86 0.32
N CYS A 291 -8.73 -19.01 0.98
CA CYS A 291 -8.15 -19.26 2.30
C CYS A 291 -6.99 -20.26 2.26
N GLU A 292 -7.10 -21.29 1.41
CA GLU A 292 -6.15 -22.41 1.32
C GLU A 292 -4.71 -21.97 1.05
N VAL A 293 -4.50 -20.92 0.24
CA VAL A 293 -3.15 -20.44 -0.11
C VAL A 293 -2.32 -20.08 1.14
N CYS A 294 -2.99 -19.64 2.21
CA CYS A 294 -2.36 -19.36 3.51
C CYS A 294 -2.60 -20.49 4.51
N HIS A 295 -3.84 -20.97 4.64
CA HIS A 295 -4.24 -21.90 5.70
C HIS A 295 -4.02 -23.38 5.37
N GLY A 296 -3.65 -23.71 4.13
CA GLY A 296 -3.45 -25.10 3.68
C GLY A 296 -4.75 -25.81 3.31
N GLU A 297 -4.64 -26.94 2.61
CA GLU A 297 -5.81 -27.73 2.17
C GLU A 297 -6.60 -28.30 3.37
N GLN A 298 -5.88 -28.66 4.42
CA GLN A 298 -6.43 -29.25 5.65
C GLN A 298 -6.58 -28.22 6.78
N GLY A 299 -6.39 -26.93 6.50
CA GLY A 299 -6.50 -25.89 7.53
C GLY A 299 -5.38 -25.87 8.56
N ALA A 300 -4.25 -26.55 8.33
CA ALA A 300 -3.14 -26.67 9.28
C ALA A 300 -2.21 -25.45 9.34
N GLY A 301 -2.48 -24.39 8.58
CA GLY A 301 -1.63 -23.19 8.55
C GLY A 301 -0.30 -23.42 7.82
N ASP A 302 -0.33 -24.28 6.80
CA ASP A 302 0.81 -24.78 6.01
C ASP A 302 0.62 -24.58 4.50
N GLY A 303 -0.25 -23.63 4.11
CA GLY A 303 -0.39 -23.23 2.72
C GLY A 303 0.92 -22.69 2.13
N VAL A 304 1.02 -22.61 0.81
CA VAL A 304 2.25 -22.17 0.11
C VAL A 304 2.75 -20.78 0.53
N ALA A 305 1.87 -19.94 1.08
CA ALA A 305 2.21 -18.61 1.60
C ALA A 305 2.59 -18.60 3.09
N ALA A 306 2.38 -19.70 3.83
CA ALA A 306 2.50 -19.73 5.29
C ALA A 306 3.92 -19.45 5.79
N ASP A 307 4.94 -19.98 5.12
CA ASP A 307 6.36 -19.79 5.50
C ASP A 307 6.85 -18.36 5.23
N PHE A 308 6.10 -17.61 4.44
CA PHE A 308 6.37 -16.23 4.04
C PHE A 308 5.66 -15.21 4.95
N MET A 309 4.95 -15.68 5.99
CA MET A 309 4.12 -14.83 6.83
C MET A 309 4.57 -14.87 8.29
N TYR A 310 4.69 -13.68 8.88
CA TYR A 310 4.82 -13.55 10.32
C TYR A 310 3.73 -12.61 10.88
N PRO A 311 2.87 -13.09 11.80
CA PRO A 311 2.79 -14.47 12.33
C PRO A 311 2.32 -15.47 11.26
N ARG A 312 2.64 -16.76 11.46
CA ARG A 312 2.10 -17.85 10.63
C ARG A 312 0.56 -17.85 10.65
N PRO A 313 -0.09 -18.29 9.56
CA PRO A 313 -1.53 -18.52 9.52
C PRO A 313 -2.00 -19.44 10.66
N ARG A 314 -3.26 -19.28 11.08
CA ARG A 314 -3.85 -20.12 12.13
C ARG A 314 -4.00 -21.55 11.62
N ASP A 315 -3.49 -22.48 12.41
CA ASP A 315 -3.85 -23.90 12.38
C ASP A 315 -5.23 -24.10 13.01
N PHE A 316 -6.19 -24.59 12.22
CA PHE A 316 -7.56 -24.86 12.62
C PHE A 316 -7.75 -26.27 13.16
N SER A 317 -6.79 -27.18 12.96
CA SER A 317 -6.93 -28.59 13.29
C SER A 317 -7.10 -28.86 14.78
N LEU A 318 -6.55 -27.98 15.62
CA LEU A 318 -6.58 -28.11 17.08
C LEU A 318 -7.78 -27.42 17.74
N ALA A 319 -8.72 -26.88 16.97
CA ALA A 319 -9.83 -26.05 17.46
C ALA A 319 -9.42 -24.89 18.39
N LEU A 320 -8.15 -24.48 18.35
CA LEU A 320 -7.54 -23.54 19.30
C LEU A 320 -7.44 -22.13 18.70
N PHE A 321 -8.42 -21.29 19.03
CA PHE A 321 -8.53 -19.94 18.48
C PHE A 321 -8.08 -18.85 19.45
N LYS A 322 -7.17 -18.00 18.97
CA LYS A 322 -6.63 -16.87 19.73
C LYS A 322 -7.71 -15.85 20.10
N TYR A 323 -8.60 -15.51 19.17
CA TYR A 323 -9.54 -14.41 19.34
C TYR A 323 -10.97 -14.90 19.53
N LYS A 324 -11.36 -15.10 20.79
CA LYS A 324 -12.72 -15.49 21.20
C LYS A 324 -13.27 -14.58 22.29
N THR A 325 -14.58 -14.59 22.46
CA THR A 325 -15.27 -13.93 23.59
C THR A 325 -15.99 -14.92 24.51
N SER A 326 -15.97 -16.22 24.19
CA SER A 326 -16.45 -17.25 25.11
C SER A 326 -15.53 -17.36 26.33
N PRO A 327 -16.06 -17.69 27.52
CA PRO A 327 -15.27 -17.73 28.75
C PRO A 327 -14.28 -18.91 28.78
N GLY A 328 -13.23 -18.80 29.60
CA GLY A 328 -12.34 -19.91 29.96
C GLY A 328 -11.81 -20.73 28.77
N THR A 329 -11.85 -22.06 28.88
CA THR A 329 -11.45 -23.02 27.84
C THR A 329 -12.51 -23.30 26.78
N GLU A 330 -13.66 -22.64 26.86
CA GLU A 330 -14.75 -22.86 25.91
C GLU A 330 -14.33 -22.52 24.48
N LEU A 331 -14.87 -23.24 23.48
CA LEU A 331 -14.60 -22.99 22.07
C LEU A 331 -15.07 -21.58 21.64
N PRO A 332 -14.51 -20.99 20.57
CA PRO A 332 -14.99 -19.69 20.10
C PRO A 332 -16.47 -19.75 19.69
N ARG A 333 -17.13 -18.60 19.64
CA ARG A 333 -18.47 -18.54 19.05
C ARG A 333 -18.40 -18.41 17.54
N ASP A 334 -19.49 -18.72 16.86
CA ASP A 334 -19.61 -18.52 15.42
C ASP A 334 -19.42 -17.04 15.06
N GLU A 335 -19.90 -16.14 15.91
CA GLU A 335 -19.71 -14.70 15.76
C GLU A 335 -18.23 -14.31 15.86
N ASP A 336 -17.43 -15.01 16.66
CA ASP A 336 -16.00 -14.70 16.82
C ASP A 336 -15.23 -15.08 15.55
N LEU A 337 -15.53 -16.25 14.98
CA LEU A 337 -15.00 -16.70 13.69
C LEU A 337 -15.46 -15.78 12.56
N PHE A 338 -16.75 -15.48 12.50
CA PHE A 338 -17.36 -14.57 11.52
C PHE A 338 -16.69 -13.20 11.53
N ASN A 339 -16.57 -12.57 12.71
CA ASN A 339 -15.98 -11.24 12.85
C ASN A 339 -14.48 -11.26 12.52
N THR A 340 -13.76 -12.32 12.88
CA THR A 340 -12.34 -12.47 12.52
C THR A 340 -12.15 -12.50 11.01
N ILE A 341 -13.00 -13.23 10.27
CA ILE A 341 -12.92 -13.28 8.80
C ILE A 341 -13.38 -11.95 8.18
N LYS A 342 -14.48 -11.41 8.67
CA LYS A 342 -15.07 -10.17 8.14
C LYS A 342 -14.15 -8.98 8.29
N LEU A 343 -13.52 -8.83 9.46
CA LEU A 343 -12.73 -7.65 9.84
C LEU A 343 -11.23 -7.85 9.62
N GLY A 344 -10.77 -9.10 9.58
CA GLY A 344 -9.36 -9.43 9.51
C GLY A 344 -8.64 -9.15 10.82
N LEU A 345 -7.30 -9.24 10.78
CA LEU A 345 -6.45 -9.05 11.95
C LEU A 345 -5.34 -8.05 11.65
N PRO A 346 -5.43 -6.80 12.18
CA PRO A 346 -4.42 -5.77 11.95
C PRO A 346 -2.99 -6.22 12.27
N GLY A 347 -2.06 -5.85 11.37
CA GLY A 347 -0.66 -6.25 11.46
C GLY A 347 -0.44 -7.76 11.37
N THR A 348 -1.22 -8.44 10.53
CA THR A 348 -1.03 -9.81 10.03
C THR A 348 -1.33 -9.85 8.53
N ALA A 349 -1.15 -10.99 7.87
CA ALA A 349 -1.60 -11.24 6.49
C ALA A 349 -3.05 -11.73 6.40
N MET A 350 -3.86 -11.60 7.46
CA MET A 350 -5.28 -11.93 7.43
C MET A 350 -6.10 -10.64 7.15
N PRO A 351 -6.48 -10.36 5.89
CA PRO A 351 -7.25 -9.18 5.54
C PRO A 351 -8.70 -9.29 6.03
N GLY A 352 -9.39 -8.15 6.07
CA GLY A 352 -10.84 -8.14 6.33
C GLY A 352 -11.63 -8.34 5.04
N TRP A 353 -12.28 -9.49 4.92
CA TRP A 353 -12.95 -9.92 3.69
C TRP A 353 -14.32 -9.25 3.46
N GLY A 354 -14.93 -8.71 4.51
CA GLY A 354 -16.26 -8.10 4.49
C GLY A 354 -16.28 -6.63 4.93
N LEU A 355 -15.15 -5.93 4.79
CA LEU A 355 -15.05 -4.52 5.18
C LEU A 355 -15.72 -3.60 4.17
N GLN A 356 -16.57 -2.70 4.66
CA GLN A 356 -17.39 -1.82 3.83
C GLN A 356 -16.54 -0.98 2.86
N GLY A 357 -16.99 -0.88 1.60
CA GLY A 357 -16.28 -0.17 0.52
C GLY A 357 -15.11 -0.94 -0.10
N ARG A 358 -14.78 -2.13 0.42
CA ARG A 358 -13.72 -3.01 -0.10
C ARG A 358 -14.02 -4.51 0.07
N ALA A 359 -15.28 -4.86 0.34
CA ALA A 359 -15.68 -6.22 0.66
C ALA A 359 -15.55 -7.08 -0.60
N LEU A 360 -14.79 -8.18 -0.50
CA LEU A 360 -14.71 -9.19 -1.55
C LEU A 360 -15.69 -10.33 -1.33
N LEU A 361 -16.17 -10.51 -0.09
CA LEU A 361 -17.12 -11.56 0.29
C LEU A 361 -18.37 -10.96 0.93
N THR A 362 -19.52 -11.57 0.65
CA THR A 362 -20.78 -11.27 1.35
C THR A 362 -20.81 -11.89 2.74
N ASP A 363 -21.68 -11.39 3.62
CA ASP A 363 -21.88 -12.00 4.94
C ASP A 363 -22.34 -13.47 4.85
N GLU A 364 -23.09 -13.85 3.80
CA GLU A 364 -23.49 -15.24 3.55
C GLU A 364 -22.29 -16.12 3.20
N GLN A 365 -21.42 -15.63 2.30
CA GLN A 365 -20.17 -16.29 1.95
C GLN A 365 -19.27 -16.49 3.18
N ILE A 366 -19.11 -15.47 4.01
CA ILE A 366 -18.33 -15.57 5.25
C ILE A 366 -18.94 -16.60 6.21
N ARG A 367 -20.27 -16.60 6.41
CA ARG A 367 -20.93 -17.61 7.24
C ARG A 367 -20.74 -19.03 6.71
N SER A 368 -20.72 -19.21 5.38
CA SER A 368 -20.51 -20.52 4.77
C SER A 368 -19.12 -21.12 5.08
N LEU A 369 -18.13 -20.30 5.43
CA LEU A 369 -16.78 -20.75 5.82
C LEU A 369 -16.70 -21.28 7.24
N ILE A 370 -17.62 -20.89 8.14
CA ILE A 370 -17.59 -21.29 9.55
C ILE A 370 -17.64 -22.83 9.71
N PRO A 371 -18.61 -23.56 9.13
CA PRO A 371 -18.62 -25.02 9.24
C PRO A 371 -17.41 -25.68 8.57
N VAL A 372 -16.81 -25.06 7.54
CA VAL A 372 -15.58 -25.57 6.92
C VAL A 372 -14.41 -25.49 7.90
N ILE A 373 -14.25 -24.34 8.56
CA ILE A 373 -13.20 -24.11 9.55
C ILE A 373 -13.34 -25.07 10.73
N LYS A 374 -14.57 -25.27 11.23
CA LYS A 374 -14.85 -26.25 12.29
C LYS A 374 -14.57 -27.67 11.85
N GLY A 375 -14.85 -28.01 10.58
CA GLY A 375 -14.63 -29.34 10.02
C GLY A 375 -13.17 -29.75 9.84
N PHE A 376 -12.20 -28.85 10.02
CA PHE A 376 -10.78 -29.22 10.08
C PHE A 376 -10.35 -29.76 11.44
N ASP A 377 -11.20 -29.65 12.45
CA ASP A 377 -10.89 -30.06 13.82
C ASP A 377 -10.68 -31.59 13.92
N ILE A 378 -9.44 -31.99 14.20
CA ILE A 378 -9.06 -33.39 14.45
C ILE A 378 -9.26 -33.79 15.92
N THR A 379 -9.53 -32.81 16.80
CA THR A 379 -9.73 -33.05 18.24
C THR A 379 -11.17 -33.44 18.56
N GLN A 380 -12.08 -33.32 17.59
CA GLN A 380 -13.51 -33.62 17.73
C GLN A 380 -14.15 -32.81 18.86
N ALA A 381 -13.74 -31.55 19.05
CA ALA A 381 -14.29 -30.66 20.06
C ALA A 381 -15.63 -30.02 19.62
N TRP A 382 -15.80 -29.79 18.32
CA TRP A 382 -16.98 -29.16 17.74
C TRP A 382 -18.20 -30.06 17.46
N PRO A 383 -18.06 -31.35 17.12
CA PRO A 383 -19.22 -32.24 16.92
C PRO A 383 -20.14 -32.27 18.13
N PRO A 384 -21.46 -32.52 17.94
CA PRO A 384 -22.36 -32.83 19.06
C PRO A 384 -21.83 -33.97 19.93
N GLU A 385 -22.08 -33.90 21.24
CA GLU A 385 -21.63 -34.95 22.18
C GLU A 385 -22.29 -36.32 21.88
N ASP A 386 -23.44 -36.30 21.23
CA ASP A 386 -24.22 -37.46 20.78
C ASP A 386 -24.03 -37.79 19.29
N ALA A 387 -22.96 -37.29 18.66
CA ALA A 387 -22.66 -37.61 17.26
C ALA A 387 -22.42 -39.11 17.05
N ASP A 388 -23.13 -39.69 16.08
CA ASP A 388 -22.98 -41.09 15.68
C ASP A 388 -21.59 -41.35 15.06
N GLU A 389 -21.04 -42.56 15.23
CA GLU A 389 -19.72 -42.95 14.68
C GLU A 389 -19.67 -42.85 13.14
N ASP A 390 -20.80 -43.04 12.45
CA ASP A 390 -20.91 -42.93 10.99
C ASP A 390 -20.95 -41.47 10.49
N ALA A 391 -20.95 -40.50 11.42
CA ALA A 391 -20.82 -39.09 11.12
C ALA A 391 -19.36 -38.67 10.87
N PHE A 392 -18.39 -39.57 11.08
CA PHE A 392 -16.97 -39.34 10.87
C PHE A 392 -16.46 -40.09 9.64
N ASP A 393 -15.47 -39.54 8.94
CA ASP A 393 -14.77 -40.24 7.86
C ASP A 393 -13.65 -41.14 8.39
N ASP A 394 -12.98 -41.86 7.48
CA ASP A 394 -11.90 -42.80 7.81
C ASP A 394 -10.70 -42.13 8.49
N ASP A 395 -10.53 -40.82 8.29
CA ASP A 395 -9.47 -40.01 8.90
C ASP A 395 -9.93 -39.36 10.22
N GLY A 396 -11.17 -39.61 10.65
CA GLY A 396 -11.73 -39.14 11.92
C GLY A 396 -12.29 -37.72 11.88
N PHE A 397 -12.45 -37.11 10.69
CA PHE A 397 -13.06 -35.80 10.53
C PHE A 397 -14.58 -35.89 10.54
N TYR A 398 -15.21 -34.93 11.20
CA TYR A 398 -16.66 -34.83 11.22
C TYR A 398 -17.22 -34.39 9.86
N THR A 399 -18.13 -35.17 9.29
CA THR A 399 -18.65 -35.00 7.93
C THR A 399 -19.96 -34.21 7.85
N LYS A 400 -20.65 -34.02 8.98
CA LYS A 400 -21.89 -33.23 9.04
C LYS A 400 -21.58 -31.75 9.32
N THR A 401 -22.62 -30.93 9.31
CA THR A 401 -22.51 -29.46 9.47
C THR A 401 -23.22 -28.93 10.72
N ASP A 402 -23.79 -29.80 11.55
CA ASP A 402 -24.53 -29.49 12.78
C ASP A 402 -23.60 -29.39 14.00
N PHE A 403 -22.47 -28.72 13.82
CA PHE A 403 -21.53 -28.45 14.91
C PHE A 403 -22.19 -27.73 16.09
N ARG A 404 -21.65 -27.95 17.29
CA ARG A 404 -22.02 -27.22 18.51
C ARG A 404 -21.93 -25.71 18.30
N VAL A 405 -22.94 -25.00 18.82
CA VAL A 405 -23.04 -23.53 18.77
C VAL A 405 -22.84 -22.99 20.18
N ILE A 406 -21.70 -22.33 20.39
CA ILE A 406 -21.36 -21.74 21.68
C ILE A 406 -22.10 -20.41 21.85
N LYS A 407 -22.86 -20.29 22.94
CA LYS A 407 -23.66 -19.08 23.24
C LYS A 407 -23.08 -18.25 24.38
N ASP A 408 -22.25 -18.86 25.22
CA ASP A 408 -21.70 -18.20 26.39
C ASP A 408 -20.72 -17.09 26.02
N VAL A 409 -20.77 -16.01 26.78
CA VAL A 409 -19.93 -14.83 26.60
C VAL A 409 -19.26 -14.51 27.92
N GLU A 410 -18.01 -14.09 27.87
CA GLU A 410 -17.27 -13.63 29.04
C GLU A 410 -18.08 -12.54 29.78
N PRO A 411 -18.38 -12.76 31.07
CA PRO A 411 -19.17 -11.81 31.83
C PRO A 411 -18.51 -10.44 31.94
N LEU A 412 -19.28 -9.39 31.64
CA LEU A 412 -18.86 -7.99 31.71
C LEU A 412 -19.37 -7.28 32.98
N ASN A 413 -19.83 -8.04 33.97
CA ASN A 413 -20.29 -7.49 35.25
C ASN A 413 -19.14 -6.84 36.02
N GLY A 414 -19.49 -5.85 36.85
CA GLY A 414 -18.50 -5.12 37.64
C GLY A 414 -17.67 -4.12 36.84
N GLN A 415 -18.09 -3.75 35.62
CA GLN A 415 -17.39 -2.76 34.81
C GLN A 415 -17.15 -1.46 35.58
N ILE A 416 -15.88 -1.04 35.63
CA ILE A 416 -15.45 0.19 36.28
C ILE A 416 -15.32 1.30 35.24
N ALA A 417 -15.98 2.43 35.50
CA ALA A 417 -15.91 3.61 34.64
C ALA A 417 -14.46 4.10 34.45
N TYR A 418 -14.17 4.59 33.25
CA TYR A 418 -12.88 5.18 32.91
C TYR A 418 -12.67 6.49 33.69
N SER A 419 -11.64 6.55 34.53
CA SER A 419 -11.28 7.71 35.36
C SER A 419 -9.79 7.70 35.70
N GLU A 420 -9.23 8.85 36.08
CA GLU A 420 -7.82 8.95 36.52
C GLU A 420 -7.52 8.02 37.70
N GLU A 421 -8.45 7.90 38.66
CA GLU A 421 -8.31 6.98 39.79
C GLU A 421 -8.23 5.52 39.33
N SER A 422 -9.07 5.13 38.38
CA SER A 422 -9.07 3.77 37.81
C SER A 422 -7.77 3.49 37.05
N ILE A 423 -7.24 4.47 36.33
CA ILE A 423 -5.97 4.38 35.60
C ILE A 423 -4.80 4.20 36.56
N GLU A 424 -4.73 4.95 37.66
CA GLU A 424 -3.66 4.82 38.66
C GLU A 424 -3.69 3.44 39.36
N LYS A 425 -4.88 2.98 39.78
CA LYS A 425 -5.07 1.62 40.31
C LYS A 425 -4.67 0.55 39.27
N GLY A 426 -5.08 0.74 38.03
CA GLY A 426 -4.79 -0.16 36.91
C GLY A 426 -3.31 -0.26 36.59
N LYS A 427 -2.59 0.86 36.65
CA LYS A 427 -1.13 0.92 36.48
C LYS A 427 -0.41 0.14 37.57
N ALA A 428 -0.84 0.26 38.83
CA ALA A 428 -0.27 -0.50 39.93
C ALA A 428 -0.50 -2.01 39.75
N ALA A 429 -1.72 -2.42 39.41
CA ALA A 429 -2.07 -3.82 39.16
C ALA A 429 -1.33 -4.40 37.93
N PHE A 430 -1.24 -3.64 36.84
CA PHE A 430 -0.52 -4.02 35.61
C PHE A 430 0.96 -4.29 35.90
N ARG A 431 1.62 -3.44 36.69
CA ARG A 431 3.03 -3.62 37.04
C ARG A 431 3.29 -4.91 37.81
N LYS A 432 2.33 -5.36 38.62
CA LYS A 432 2.42 -6.60 39.38
C LYS A 432 2.27 -7.84 38.50
N SER A 433 1.35 -7.83 37.53
CA SER A 433 0.95 -9.05 36.82
C SER A 433 1.38 -9.11 35.34
N CYS A 434 1.69 -7.99 34.70
CA CYS A 434 1.87 -7.91 33.25
C CYS A 434 3.28 -7.48 32.81
N SER A 435 4.03 -6.82 33.69
CA SER A 435 5.29 -6.14 33.37
C SER A 435 6.42 -7.06 32.91
N GLU A 436 6.41 -8.34 33.32
CA GLU A 436 7.42 -9.31 32.90
C GLU A 436 7.44 -9.55 31.39
N CYS A 437 6.28 -9.45 30.75
CA CYS A 437 6.10 -9.66 29.31
C CYS A 437 5.92 -8.32 28.58
N HIS A 438 5.04 -7.44 29.08
CA HIS A 438 4.71 -6.20 28.39
C HIS A 438 5.65 -5.02 28.73
N GLY A 439 6.56 -5.18 29.70
CA GLY A 439 7.40 -4.11 30.21
C GLY A 439 6.63 -3.16 31.14
N MET A 440 7.35 -2.26 31.81
CA MET A 440 6.76 -1.34 32.81
C MET A 440 5.79 -0.32 32.21
N ASP A 441 5.97 0.01 30.94
CA ASP A 441 5.19 1.02 30.21
C ASP A 441 4.33 0.40 29.11
N GLY A 442 4.15 -0.93 29.12
CA GLY A 442 3.32 -1.63 28.14
C GLY A 442 3.90 -1.72 26.72
N ARG A 443 5.17 -1.35 26.50
CA ARG A 443 5.79 -1.31 25.17
C ARG A 443 6.12 -2.67 24.55
N GLY A 444 5.97 -3.77 25.28
CA GLY A 444 6.32 -5.11 24.81
C GLY A 444 7.83 -5.33 24.61
N ASN A 445 8.66 -4.43 25.11
CA ASN A 445 10.12 -4.49 25.02
C ASN A 445 10.69 -5.39 26.12
N ILE A 446 10.53 -6.71 25.95
CA ILE A 446 11.04 -7.74 26.88
C ILE A 446 12.54 -7.53 27.11
N ARG A 447 12.90 -6.92 28.25
CA ARG A 447 14.31 -6.76 28.68
C ARG A 447 14.85 -7.98 29.44
N SER A 448 13.97 -8.95 29.76
CA SER A 448 14.30 -10.14 30.55
C SER A 448 15.03 -11.24 29.77
N GLY A 449 15.21 -11.08 28.45
CA GLY A 449 15.78 -12.12 27.59
C GLY A 449 14.86 -13.32 27.33
N LYS A 450 13.63 -13.34 27.90
CA LYS A 450 12.65 -14.42 27.69
C LYS A 450 12.29 -14.56 26.20
N LYS A 451 12.52 -15.75 25.66
CA LYS A 451 12.07 -16.16 24.33
C LYS A 451 10.69 -16.82 24.45
N LEU A 452 9.66 -15.99 24.53
CA LEU A 452 8.26 -16.38 24.40
C LEU A 452 8.00 -17.03 23.03
N GLU A 453 7.39 -18.20 23.05
CA GLU A 453 6.98 -18.98 21.90
C GLU A 453 5.50 -19.31 22.03
N ASP A 454 4.79 -19.41 20.91
CA ASP A 454 3.45 -19.99 20.92
C ASP A 454 3.50 -21.51 21.07
N ASP A 455 2.34 -22.15 21.22
CA ASP A 455 2.25 -23.59 21.47
C ASP A 455 2.78 -24.43 20.29
N TRP A 456 2.97 -23.80 19.11
CA TRP A 456 3.60 -24.39 17.92
C TRP A 456 5.11 -24.11 17.84
N GLY A 457 5.72 -23.54 18.88
CA GLY A 457 7.15 -23.23 18.94
C GLY A 457 7.56 -21.97 18.16
N ASN A 458 6.61 -21.22 17.58
CA ASN A 458 6.93 -20.00 16.86
C ASN A 458 7.20 -18.87 17.83
N ARG A 459 8.29 -18.14 17.61
CA ARG A 459 8.61 -16.94 18.39
C ARG A 459 7.45 -15.96 18.32
N ILE A 460 6.99 -15.48 19.47
CA ILE A 460 5.97 -14.42 19.58
C ILE A 460 6.49 -13.27 20.44
N TRP A 461 6.05 -12.06 20.09
CA TRP A 461 6.32 -10.85 20.87
C TRP A 461 5.00 -10.24 21.38
N PRO A 462 4.94 -9.83 22.66
CA PRO A 462 3.84 -9.03 23.17
C PRO A 462 3.72 -7.76 22.34
N ARG A 463 2.48 -7.38 22.00
CA ARG A 463 2.24 -6.13 21.29
C ARG A 463 2.67 -4.94 22.14
N ASP A 464 3.12 -3.91 21.46
CA ASP A 464 3.29 -2.58 22.04
C ASP A 464 1.90 -2.01 22.33
N LEU A 465 1.50 -2.06 23.59
CA LEU A 465 0.20 -1.61 24.05
C LEU A 465 0.07 -0.09 23.93
N THR A 466 1.14 0.67 23.69
CA THR A 466 1.01 2.09 23.37
C THR A 466 0.48 2.31 21.95
N LYS A 467 0.54 1.31 21.06
CA LYS A 467 0.20 1.41 19.64
C LYS A 467 -1.14 0.73 19.31
N PRO A 468 -2.29 1.41 19.51
CA PRO A 468 -3.61 0.81 19.40
C PRO A 468 -3.93 0.25 18.01
N TRP A 469 -3.40 0.84 16.93
CA TRP A 469 -3.57 0.35 15.55
C TRP A 469 -2.96 -1.04 15.29
N THR A 470 -2.22 -1.60 16.26
CA THR A 470 -1.65 -2.96 16.18
C THR A 470 -2.43 -3.99 17.01
N TRP A 471 -3.44 -3.55 17.77
CA TRP A 471 -4.27 -4.41 18.60
C TRP A 471 -5.22 -5.22 17.74
N ARG A 472 -5.28 -6.52 17.99
CA ARG A 472 -6.06 -7.47 17.18
C ARG A 472 -7.35 -7.82 17.90
N ALA A 473 -8.48 -7.72 17.20
CA ALA A 473 -9.82 -8.05 17.72
C ALA A 473 -10.17 -7.36 19.07
N THR A 474 -9.57 -6.21 19.34
CA THR A 474 -9.73 -5.49 20.62
C THR A 474 -10.11 -4.01 20.43
N GLN A 475 -10.01 -3.48 19.21
CA GLN A 475 -10.50 -2.15 18.88
C GLN A 475 -11.98 -2.20 18.52
N SER A 476 -12.76 -1.26 19.05
CA SER A 476 -14.12 -1.03 18.58
C SER A 476 -14.12 -0.51 17.14
N LEU A 477 -15.13 -0.92 16.36
CA LEU A 477 -15.44 -0.31 15.06
C LEU A 477 -16.45 0.84 15.17
N ASP A 478 -17.02 1.03 16.36
CA ASP A 478 -17.95 2.12 16.65
C ASP A 478 -17.15 3.44 16.69
N THR A 479 -17.59 4.45 15.96
CA THR A 479 -16.97 5.79 15.92
C THR A 479 -17.74 6.81 16.78
N THR A 480 -18.69 6.36 17.61
CA THR A 480 -19.48 7.19 18.51
C THR A 480 -18.82 7.32 19.88
N GLU A 481 -19.46 8.06 20.80
CA GLU A 481 -19.02 8.23 22.19
C GLU A 481 -18.86 6.89 22.96
N LYS A 482 -19.42 5.79 22.43
CA LYS A 482 -19.30 4.43 22.99
C LYS A 482 -18.00 3.70 22.61
N GLU A 483 -17.22 4.21 21.65
CA GLU A 483 -15.97 3.57 21.18
C GLU A 483 -15.06 3.17 22.35
N ARG A 484 -14.89 4.09 23.31
CA ARG A 484 -14.04 3.87 24.48
C ARG A 484 -14.54 2.70 25.32
N ASP A 485 -15.83 2.70 25.63
CA ASP A 485 -16.45 1.71 26.51
C ASP A 485 -16.36 0.30 25.91
N GLU A 486 -16.67 0.17 24.62
CA GLU A 486 -16.57 -1.09 23.89
C GLU A 486 -15.12 -1.58 23.75
N THR A 487 -14.18 -0.67 23.51
CA THR A 487 -12.75 -1.03 23.46
C THR A 487 -12.26 -1.51 24.82
N VAL A 488 -12.65 -0.85 25.93
CA VAL A 488 -12.29 -1.28 27.29
C VAL A 488 -12.88 -2.66 27.60
N LYS A 489 -14.14 -2.93 27.23
CA LYS A 489 -14.75 -4.27 27.38
C LYS A 489 -14.00 -5.33 26.60
N ALA A 490 -13.55 -5.03 25.38
CA ALA A 490 -12.77 -5.95 24.57
C ALA A 490 -11.38 -6.21 25.19
N ILE A 491 -10.71 -5.18 25.71
CA ILE A 491 -9.44 -5.33 26.44
C ILE A 491 -9.64 -6.20 27.68
N TYR A 492 -10.69 -5.93 28.48
CA TYR A 492 -11.04 -6.72 29.64
C TYR A 492 -11.32 -8.18 29.28
N THR A 493 -12.08 -8.43 28.22
CA THR A 493 -12.40 -9.78 27.72
C THR A 493 -11.12 -10.54 27.36
N ARG A 494 -10.23 -9.87 26.60
CA ARG A 494 -8.93 -10.40 26.20
C ARG A 494 -8.03 -10.73 27.38
N LEU A 495 -7.95 -9.82 28.35
CA LEU A 495 -7.17 -10.01 29.57
C LEU A 495 -7.73 -11.17 30.41
N SER A 496 -9.06 -11.24 30.52
CA SER A 496 -9.73 -12.25 31.34
C SER A 496 -9.49 -13.64 30.78
N ILE A 497 -9.87 -13.87 29.53
CA ILE A 497 -9.76 -15.18 28.86
C ILE A 497 -8.29 -15.55 28.55
N GLY A 498 -7.43 -14.54 28.37
CA GLY A 498 -6.09 -14.72 27.82
C GLY A 498 -6.10 -14.86 26.29
N ILE A 499 -5.00 -15.35 25.74
CA ILE A 499 -4.87 -15.64 24.30
C ILE A 499 -4.45 -17.11 24.17
N PRO A 500 -5.40 -18.03 23.97
CA PRO A 500 -5.12 -19.46 23.83
C PRO A 500 -4.09 -19.73 22.74
N GLY A 501 -3.19 -20.68 22.98
CA GLY A 501 -2.08 -20.93 22.06
C GLY A 501 -0.95 -19.90 22.16
N THR A 502 -0.85 -19.12 23.25
CA THR A 502 0.26 -18.18 23.46
C THR A 502 0.62 -18.09 24.95
N PRO A 503 1.78 -17.51 25.29
CA PRO A 503 2.16 -17.27 26.68
C PRO A 503 1.35 -16.20 27.42
N MET A 504 0.29 -15.62 26.81
CA MET A 504 -0.61 -14.69 27.50
C MET A 504 -1.72 -15.48 28.21
N PRO A 505 -1.61 -15.71 29.54
CA PRO A 505 -2.51 -16.61 30.25
C PRO A 505 -3.89 -15.98 30.46
N ALA A 506 -4.85 -16.81 30.86
CA ALA A 506 -6.09 -16.32 31.45
C ALA A 506 -5.81 -15.67 32.80
N HIS A 507 -6.45 -14.52 33.06
CA HIS A 507 -6.37 -13.83 34.35
C HIS A 507 -7.64 -13.96 35.19
N ARG A 508 -8.65 -14.67 34.68
CA ARG A 508 -9.71 -15.30 35.48
C ARG A 508 -9.36 -16.75 35.80
N ALA A 509 -10.04 -17.32 36.79
CA ALA A 509 -10.04 -18.75 37.01
C ALA A 509 -10.58 -19.50 35.78
N VAL A 510 -9.86 -20.55 35.39
CA VAL A 510 -10.22 -21.44 34.27
C VAL A 510 -11.25 -22.47 34.70
N GLU A 511 -11.15 -22.95 35.93
CA GLU A 511 -12.08 -23.91 36.54
C GLU A 511 -12.98 -23.24 37.57
N GLU A 512 -14.22 -23.71 37.66
CA GLU A 512 -15.19 -23.22 38.63
C GLU A 512 -14.73 -23.50 40.07
N GLY A 513 -14.80 -22.49 40.94
CA GLY A 513 -14.40 -22.59 42.34
C GLY A 513 -12.95 -22.18 42.65
N ASN A 514 -12.10 -22.00 41.63
CA ASN A 514 -10.75 -21.46 41.81
C ASN A 514 -10.75 -19.92 41.91
N GLN A 515 -9.77 -19.36 42.62
CA GLN A 515 -9.59 -17.91 42.70
C GLN A 515 -8.99 -17.35 41.41
N ASP A 516 -9.44 -16.18 41.01
CA ASP A 516 -8.87 -15.47 39.87
C ASP A 516 -7.39 -15.11 40.14
N PRO A 517 -6.47 -15.37 39.19
CA PRO A 517 -5.09 -14.88 39.27
C PRO A 517 -4.99 -13.36 39.40
N VAL A 518 -5.94 -12.63 38.80
CA VAL A 518 -6.10 -11.18 38.95
C VAL A 518 -7.55 -10.89 39.31
N SER A 519 -7.75 -10.16 40.40
CA SER A 519 -9.10 -9.85 40.90
C SER A 519 -9.97 -9.19 39.83
N LEU A 520 -11.29 -9.40 39.90
CA LEU A 520 -12.25 -8.80 38.95
C LEU A 520 -12.09 -7.27 38.85
N GLU A 521 -11.94 -6.59 39.98
CA GLU A 521 -11.72 -5.13 40.02
C GLU A 521 -10.39 -4.75 39.36
N ASP A 522 -9.30 -5.45 39.68
CA ASP A 522 -7.98 -5.19 39.07
C ASP A 522 -8.01 -5.42 37.56
N ARG A 523 -8.75 -6.42 37.06
CA ARG A 523 -8.90 -6.65 35.60
C ARG A 523 -9.55 -5.46 34.91
N TRP A 524 -10.57 -4.85 35.49
CA TRP A 524 -11.21 -3.64 34.95
C TRP A 524 -10.33 -2.41 35.05
N HIS A 525 -9.62 -2.23 36.17
CA HIS A 525 -8.65 -1.16 36.32
C HIS A 525 -7.50 -1.29 35.30
N ILE A 526 -6.96 -2.49 35.11
CA ILE A 526 -5.94 -2.78 34.09
C ILE A 526 -6.48 -2.46 32.69
N ALA A 527 -7.71 -2.86 32.36
CA ALA A 527 -8.30 -2.56 31.05
C ALA A 527 -8.38 -1.05 30.78
N ASN A 528 -8.78 -0.25 31.79
CA ASN A 528 -8.77 1.21 31.69
C ASN A 528 -7.35 1.77 31.53
N TYR A 529 -6.36 1.26 32.27
CA TYR A 529 -4.97 1.68 32.13
C TYR A 529 -4.38 1.32 30.75
N VAL A 530 -4.62 0.10 30.25
CA VAL A 530 -4.16 -0.31 28.91
C VAL A 530 -4.81 0.54 27.83
N TYR A 531 -6.10 0.87 27.98
CA TYR A 531 -6.74 1.82 27.09
C TYR A 531 -6.03 3.18 27.11
N SER A 532 -5.69 3.73 28.28
CA SER A 532 -5.05 5.04 28.39
C SER A 532 -3.65 5.10 27.77
N LEU A 533 -2.95 3.97 27.63
CA LEU A 533 -1.63 3.93 26.97
C LEU A 533 -1.69 4.43 25.51
N ARG A 534 -2.85 4.35 24.86
CA ARG A 534 -3.05 4.86 23.49
C ARG A 534 -2.76 6.36 23.35
N GLU A 535 -2.88 7.12 24.44
CA GLU A 535 -2.69 8.57 24.46
C GLU A 535 -1.21 8.97 24.53
N THR A 536 -0.31 7.99 24.76
CA THR A 536 1.14 8.22 24.89
C THR A 536 1.88 8.17 23.56
N THR A 537 1.18 7.90 22.45
CA THR A 537 1.76 7.83 21.12
C THR A 537 0.87 8.54 20.11
N VAL A 538 1.48 8.96 19.00
CA VAL A 538 0.74 9.53 17.86
C VAL A 538 0.56 8.44 16.82
N GLN A 539 -0.63 8.37 16.21
CA GLN A 539 -0.87 7.45 15.11
C GLN A 539 0.11 7.74 13.96
N PRO A 540 0.70 6.70 13.34
CA PRO A 540 1.57 6.86 12.19
C PRO A 540 0.85 7.60 11.07
N GLN A 541 1.55 8.56 10.48
CA GLN A 541 1.08 9.27 9.29
C GLN A 541 1.75 8.65 8.06
N ASP A 542 0.97 8.46 7.00
CA ASP A 542 1.50 8.00 5.72
C ASP A 542 2.24 9.15 5.02
N GLY A 543 3.46 8.88 4.56
CA GLY A 543 4.24 9.82 3.75
C GLY A 543 5.65 10.10 4.27
N PRO A 544 6.55 10.60 3.41
CA PRO A 544 7.98 10.74 3.73
C PRO A 544 8.33 12.04 4.49
N VAL A 545 7.34 12.89 4.81
CA VAL A 545 7.60 14.25 5.28
C VAL A 545 7.60 14.31 6.80
N VAL A 546 8.79 14.43 7.37
CA VAL A 546 8.96 14.78 8.79
C VAL A 546 8.95 16.30 8.92
N SER A 547 7.93 16.83 9.58
CA SER A 547 7.85 18.27 9.85
C SER A 547 8.72 18.64 11.05
N SER A 548 9.71 19.51 10.86
CA SER A 548 10.55 20.05 11.93
C SER A 548 10.18 21.49 12.27
N ARG A 549 10.24 21.86 13.54
CA ARG A 549 10.12 23.26 13.97
C ARG A 549 11.44 23.99 13.73
N LYS A 550 11.41 25.14 13.05
CA LYS A 550 12.59 26.02 12.92
C LYS A 550 12.92 26.62 14.28
N LEU A 551 14.18 26.53 14.69
CA LEU A 551 14.73 27.18 15.88
C LEU A 551 15.82 28.17 15.45
N GLU A 552 15.78 29.38 16.00
CA GLU A 552 16.83 30.41 15.82
C GLU A 552 17.98 30.26 16.85
N ALA A 553 17.96 29.20 17.65
CA ALA A 553 18.91 28.90 18.71
C ALA A 553 19.64 27.57 18.44
N GLU A 554 20.64 27.25 19.26
CA GLU A 554 21.35 25.95 19.21
C GLU A 554 20.38 24.78 19.36
N LEU A 555 20.60 23.70 18.61
CA LEU A 555 19.79 22.49 18.67
C LEU A 555 19.99 21.74 20.01
N PRO A 556 18.98 20.99 20.48
CA PRO A 556 19.14 20.06 21.59
C PRO A 556 20.33 19.10 21.39
N ALA A 557 21.22 19.02 22.38
CA ALA A 557 22.40 18.16 22.33
C ALA A 557 22.18 16.78 22.99
N SER A 558 21.04 16.58 23.67
CA SER A 558 20.67 15.33 24.34
C SER A 558 19.24 14.93 23.98
N VAL A 559 18.94 13.63 24.04
CA VAL A 559 17.59 13.09 23.89
C VAL A 559 16.66 13.43 25.06
N ASP A 560 17.24 13.80 26.21
CA ASP A 560 16.50 14.14 27.44
C ASP A 560 16.25 15.66 27.56
N ASP A 561 16.61 16.45 26.54
CA ASP A 561 16.41 17.89 26.55
C ASP A 561 14.91 18.24 26.56
N GLU A 562 14.51 19.12 27.49
CA GLU A 562 13.12 19.52 27.68
C GLU A 562 12.48 20.12 26.42
N ARG A 563 13.28 20.70 25.51
CA ARG A 563 12.80 21.23 24.23
C ARG A 563 12.16 20.18 23.33
N TRP A 564 12.47 18.89 23.53
CA TRP A 564 11.78 17.81 22.82
C TRP A 564 10.29 17.72 23.19
N LYS A 565 9.87 18.22 24.36
CA LYS A 565 8.45 18.26 24.75
C LYS A 565 7.63 19.27 23.92
N GLU A 566 8.29 20.26 23.34
CA GLU A 566 7.66 21.24 22.45
C GLU A 566 7.68 20.81 20.98
N ALA A 567 8.41 19.74 20.65
CA ALA A 567 8.46 19.22 19.29
C ALA A 567 7.19 18.39 19.00
N PRO A 568 6.53 18.57 17.83
CA PRO A 568 5.43 17.71 17.43
C PRO A 568 5.91 16.25 17.35
N ALA A 569 5.27 15.37 18.12
CA ALA A 569 5.58 13.94 18.05
C ALA A 569 5.10 13.36 16.71
N VAL A 570 5.97 12.60 16.05
CA VAL A 570 5.67 11.91 14.79
C VAL A 570 6.03 10.45 14.94
N THR A 571 5.12 9.58 14.53
CA THR A 571 5.38 8.14 14.39
C THR A 571 5.56 7.82 12.92
N LEU A 572 6.68 7.17 12.58
CA LEU A 572 6.97 6.71 11.23
C LEU A 572 6.97 5.19 11.21
N HIS A 573 6.42 4.63 10.14
CA HIS A 573 6.62 3.21 9.86
C HIS A 573 8.01 2.99 9.27
N LEU A 574 8.72 1.99 9.79
CA LEU A 574 9.97 1.53 9.22
C LEU A 574 9.66 0.29 8.38
N VAL A 575 10.05 0.34 7.11
CA VAL A 575 10.07 -0.85 6.26
C VAL A 575 11.49 -1.43 6.25
N PRO A 576 11.63 -2.76 6.26
CA PRO A 576 12.93 -3.37 6.05
C PRO A 576 13.49 -2.95 4.70
N ASN A 577 14.82 -2.96 4.56
CA ASN A 577 15.43 -2.72 3.27
C ASN A 577 15.09 -3.92 2.37
N VAL A 578 14.13 -3.74 1.46
CA VAL A 578 13.72 -4.75 0.49
C VAL A 578 14.67 -4.61 -0.70
N ILE A 579 15.83 -5.26 -0.62
CA ILE A 579 16.81 -5.36 -1.73
C ILE A 579 16.61 -6.71 -2.40
#